data_AF-A0A5C4NPN5-F1
#
_entry.id   AF-A0A5C4NPN5-F1
#
_cell.length_a   1.000
_cell.length_b   1.000
_cell.length_c   1.000
_cell.angle_alpha   90.00
_cell.angle_beta   90.00
_cell.angle_gamma   90.00
#
_symmetry.space_group_name_H-M   'P 1'
#
loop_
_entity.id
_entity.type
_entity.pdbx_description
1 polymer ?
#
loop_
_entity_poly.entity_id
_entity_poly.type
_entity_poly.pdbx_seq_one_letter_code
_entity_poly.pdbx_strand_id
1 'polypeptide(L)'
;MVLPLPSIALEGRQALPAVCPNRGRSSRIRAMTPDEQTLERLSGQELADWRQNAGLTQAQLAQAAGVGRHAVSYWETKSIVDERQNAPRRMLAVLGIKVERAVIADQYAHAGAHARDGVLVSEMERQALERLEAQQKARRAAQAAREAARMARAAAAKNWTSNPSASSPAHRMYCGALTRKKQPCRMLSEPGRRRCKFHGGRSTGPRTPEGRARIAEAQFRRWSNWRTRRQTASNIASEGDGSACNVMSKHDVWPESEVR
;
A
#
# COMPACT_ATOMS: atom_id res chain seq x y z
N MET A 1 -8.85 -8.34 -77.06
CA MET A 1 -9.84 -8.78 -76.06
C MET A 1 -9.71 -7.85 -74.86
N VAL A 2 -10.52 -6.80 -74.83
CA VAL A 2 -10.61 -5.85 -73.71
C VAL A 2 -12.00 -6.04 -73.13
N LEU A 3 -12.09 -6.56 -71.90
CA LEU A 3 -13.35 -6.71 -71.20
C LEU A 3 -13.77 -5.34 -70.63
N PRO A 4 -15.02 -4.87 -70.86
CA PRO A 4 -15.52 -3.64 -70.26
C PRO A 4 -15.95 -3.89 -68.81
N LEU A 5 -15.62 -2.94 -67.93
CA LEU A 5 -16.12 -2.87 -66.56
C LEU A 5 -17.61 -2.46 -66.54
N PRO A 6 -18.43 -3.00 -65.62
CA PRO A 6 -19.84 -2.65 -65.54
C PRO A 6 -20.08 -1.26 -64.95
N SER A 7 -20.95 -0.53 -65.64
CA SER A 7 -21.55 0.74 -65.26
C SER A 7 -22.45 0.57 -64.04
N ILE A 8 -22.15 1.27 -62.95
CA ILE A 8 -23.07 1.44 -61.81
C ILE A 8 -23.52 2.89 -61.81
N ALA A 9 -24.80 3.06 -62.13
CA ALA A 9 -25.48 4.35 -62.17
C ALA A 9 -25.61 4.95 -60.77
N LEU A 10 -25.39 6.27 -60.74
CA LEU A 10 -25.67 7.19 -59.67
C LEU A 10 -27.18 7.27 -59.41
N GLU A 11 -27.61 7.01 -58.18
CA GLU A 11 -28.84 7.58 -57.66
C GLU A 11 -28.62 8.15 -56.26
N GLY A 12 -28.55 9.49 -56.24
CA GLY A 12 -29.19 10.35 -55.25
C GLY A 12 -29.01 10.01 -53.77
N ARG A 13 -28.07 10.70 -53.11
CA ARG A 13 -28.35 11.24 -51.78
C ARG A 13 -27.98 12.71 -51.72
N GLN A 14 -29.04 13.49 -51.75
CA GLN A 14 -29.11 14.93 -51.69
C GLN A 14 -28.47 15.44 -50.39
N ALA A 15 -27.88 16.62 -50.52
CA ALA A 15 -27.32 17.41 -49.44
C ALA A 15 -28.34 17.56 -48.30
N LEU A 16 -27.92 17.16 -47.09
CA LEU A 16 -28.71 17.44 -45.90
C LEU A 16 -28.70 18.95 -45.62
N PRO A 17 -29.88 19.53 -45.31
CA PRO A 17 -30.05 20.97 -45.23
C PRO A 17 -29.38 21.59 -44.01
N ALA A 18 -28.96 22.83 -44.21
CA ALA A 18 -28.50 23.76 -43.18
C ALA A 18 -29.45 23.74 -41.97
N VAL A 19 -28.91 23.33 -40.83
CA VAL A 19 -29.60 23.47 -39.54
C VAL A 19 -29.74 24.96 -39.26
N CYS A 20 -30.99 25.43 -39.35
CA CYS A 20 -31.36 26.79 -38.99
C CYS A 20 -31.00 27.08 -37.52
N PRO A 21 -30.59 28.33 -37.23
CA PRO A 21 -30.19 28.77 -35.91
C PRO A 21 -31.40 28.79 -34.97
N ASN A 22 -31.23 28.21 -33.79
CA ASN A 22 -32.20 28.26 -32.72
C ASN A 22 -32.47 29.73 -32.30
N ARG A 23 -33.68 30.23 -32.60
CA ARG A 23 -34.23 31.46 -32.03
C ARG A 23 -35.29 31.09 -30.99
N GLY A 24 -35.09 31.60 -29.78
CA GLY A 24 -36.07 31.64 -28.66
C GLY A 24 -35.55 30.88 -27.45
N ARG A 25 -35.25 31.48 -26.29
CA ARG A 25 -35.96 32.56 -25.61
C ARG A 25 -35.00 33.38 -24.73
N SER A 26 -35.15 34.69 -24.86
CA SER A 26 -34.52 35.76 -24.09
C SER A 26 -34.46 35.50 -22.58
N SER A 27 -33.24 35.36 -22.05
CA SER A 27 -32.90 36.09 -20.83
C SER A 27 -32.04 37.28 -21.29
N ARG A 28 -32.44 38.48 -20.89
CA ARG A 28 -31.76 39.73 -21.22
C ARG A 28 -30.34 39.71 -20.65
N ILE A 29 -29.39 39.19 -21.41
CA ILE A 29 -28.00 39.59 -21.25
C ILE A 29 -27.89 40.87 -22.07
N ARG A 30 -27.87 42.00 -21.35
CA ARG A 30 -27.55 43.30 -21.91
C ARG A 30 -26.25 43.11 -22.71
N ALA A 31 -26.24 43.45 -24.00
CA ALA A 31 -25.00 43.47 -24.77
C ALA A 31 -24.05 44.44 -24.07
N MET A 32 -23.07 43.90 -23.35
CA MET A 32 -22.00 44.71 -22.75
C MET A 32 -21.19 45.28 -23.90
N THR A 33 -20.96 46.58 -23.87
CA THR A 33 -20.16 47.28 -24.87
C THR A 33 -18.72 46.76 -24.80
N PRO A 34 -17.96 46.79 -25.92
CA PRO A 34 -16.54 46.41 -25.92
C PRO A 34 -15.66 47.22 -24.95
N ASP A 35 -16.21 48.30 -24.41
CA ASP A 35 -15.56 49.26 -23.51
C ASP A 35 -15.63 48.85 -22.02
N GLU A 36 -16.32 47.75 -21.69
CA GLU A 36 -16.49 47.28 -20.30
C GLU A 36 -15.56 46.09 -19.95
N GLN A 37 -14.71 45.63 -20.89
CA GLN A 37 -13.87 44.42 -20.72
C GLN A 37 -12.36 44.66 -20.58
N THR A 38 -11.88 45.90 -20.62
CA THR A 38 -10.45 46.21 -20.74
C THR A 38 -9.81 46.87 -19.52
N LEU A 39 -10.55 47.11 -18.43
CA LEU A 39 -10.07 47.95 -17.33
C LEU A 39 -9.65 47.24 -16.03
N GLU A 40 -9.62 45.90 -15.95
CA GLU A 40 -9.38 45.23 -14.64
C GLU A 40 -8.25 44.18 -14.57
N ARG A 41 -7.50 43.91 -15.65
CA ARG A 41 -6.44 42.88 -15.59
C ARG A 41 -5.18 43.28 -16.35
N LEU A 42 -4.05 43.22 -15.63
CA LEU A 42 -2.72 43.41 -16.18
C LEU A 42 -2.48 42.49 -17.38
N SER A 43 -2.10 43.05 -18.51
CA SER A 43 -1.67 42.33 -19.71
C SER A 43 -0.15 42.12 -19.73
N GLY A 44 0.30 41.15 -20.52
CA GLY A 44 1.73 40.90 -20.72
C GLY A 44 2.45 42.03 -21.45
N GLN A 45 1.73 42.73 -22.34
CA GLN A 45 2.28 43.88 -23.05
C GLN A 45 2.54 45.04 -22.09
N GLU A 46 1.60 45.35 -21.18
CA GLU A 46 1.79 46.38 -20.16
C GLU A 46 2.99 46.07 -19.24
N LEU A 47 3.18 44.79 -18.89
CA LEU A 47 4.35 44.36 -18.13
C LEU A 47 5.66 44.59 -18.92
N ALA A 48 5.66 44.33 -20.23
CA ALA A 48 6.81 44.56 -21.10
C ALA A 48 7.11 46.06 -21.23
N ASP A 49 6.08 46.90 -21.32
CA ASP A 49 6.21 48.36 -21.43
C ASP A 49 6.77 48.95 -20.13
N TRP A 50 6.28 48.49 -18.97
CA TRP A 50 6.83 48.89 -17.67
C TRP A 50 8.30 48.48 -17.49
N ARG A 51 8.67 47.28 -17.94
CA ARG A 51 10.08 46.86 -17.96
C ARG A 51 10.92 47.79 -18.83
N GLN A 52 10.45 48.12 -20.03
CA GLN A 52 11.17 48.99 -20.96
C GLN A 52 11.30 50.42 -20.42
N ASN A 53 10.24 50.95 -19.79
CA ASN A 53 10.25 52.26 -19.14
C ASN A 53 11.21 52.31 -17.94
N ALA A 54 11.39 51.18 -17.25
CA ALA A 54 12.41 51.04 -16.21
C ALA A 54 13.84 50.85 -16.77
N GLY A 55 14.03 50.83 -18.09
CA GLY A 55 15.34 50.64 -18.74
C GLY A 55 15.93 49.25 -18.58
N LEU A 56 15.11 48.25 -18.22
CA LEU A 56 15.57 46.90 -17.95
C LEU A 56 15.44 45.99 -19.17
N THR A 57 16.46 45.19 -19.45
CA THR A 57 16.32 44.03 -20.35
C THR A 57 15.57 42.90 -19.66
N GLN A 58 15.01 41.95 -20.44
CA GLN A 58 14.36 40.75 -19.87
C GLN A 58 15.30 39.98 -18.93
N ALA A 59 16.60 39.91 -19.24
CA ALA A 59 17.59 39.23 -18.41
C ALA A 59 17.85 39.98 -17.09
N GLN A 60 17.92 41.30 -17.12
CA GLN A 60 18.10 42.13 -15.92
C GLN A 60 16.87 42.09 -15.01
N LEU A 61 15.67 42.17 -15.57
CA LEU A 61 14.44 42.00 -14.78
C LEU A 61 14.37 40.59 -14.17
N ALA A 62 14.72 39.56 -14.94
CA ALA A 62 14.76 38.18 -14.44
C ALA A 62 15.73 38.02 -13.27
N GLN A 63 16.94 38.58 -13.40
CA GLN A 63 17.95 38.55 -12.34
C GLN A 63 17.49 39.31 -11.09
N ALA A 64 16.97 40.53 -11.26
CA ALA A 64 16.48 41.35 -10.16
C ALA A 64 15.27 40.72 -9.45
N ALA A 65 14.36 40.09 -10.21
CA ALA A 65 13.19 39.40 -9.67
C ALA A 65 13.51 37.97 -9.19
N GLY A 66 14.73 37.46 -9.39
CA GLY A 66 15.14 36.10 -9.05
C GLY A 66 14.29 35.01 -9.73
N VAL A 67 13.96 35.21 -11.01
CA VAL A 67 13.22 34.27 -11.87
C VAL A 67 14.03 33.96 -13.13
N GLY A 68 13.67 32.92 -13.87
CA GLY A 68 14.32 32.62 -15.15
C GLY A 68 13.94 33.62 -16.25
N ARG A 69 14.88 33.98 -17.15
CA ARG A 69 14.63 34.85 -18.32
C ARG A 69 13.41 34.38 -19.15
N HIS A 70 13.27 33.08 -19.33
CA HIS A 70 12.14 32.50 -20.08
C HIS A 70 10.79 32.73 -19.40
N ALA A 71 10.75 32.86 -18.07
CA ALA A 71 9.52 33.22 -17.36
C ALA A 71 9.09 34.65 -17.72
N VAL A 72 10.03 35.60 -17.77
CA VAL A 72 9.76 36.98 -18.18
C VAL A 72 9.15 37.02 -19.60
N SER A 73 9.83 36.39 -20.56
CA SER A 73 9.34 36.32 -21.94
C SER A 73 7.99 35.58 -22.06
N TYR A 74 7.75 34.57 -21.22
CA TYR A 74 6.48 33.86 -21.20
C TYR A 74 5.34 34.76 -20.72
N TRP A 75 5.55 35.55 -19.67
CA TRP A 75 4.53 36.44 -19.12
C TRP A 75 4.27 37.67 -19.98
N GLU A 76 5.31 38.21 -20.63
CA GLU A 76 5.16 39.33 -21.56
C GLU A 76 4.31 38.98 -22.80
N THR A 77 4.25 37.71 -23.18
CA THR A 77 3.45 37.27 -24.35
C THR A 77 2.00 36.89 -24.01
N LYS A 78 1.60 36.95 -22.73
CA LYS A 78 0.23 36.61 -22.31
C LYS A 78 -0.70 37.80 -22.47
N SER A 79 -1.92 37.51 -22.93
CA SER A 79 -3.00 38.50 -22.96
C SER A 79 -3.44 38.93 -21.56
N ILE A 80 -3.30 38.04 -20.56
CA ILE A 80 -3.62 38.29 -19.17
C ILE A 80 -2.48 37.74 -18.31
N VAL A 81 -1.91 38.59 -17.46
CA VAL A 81 -0.89 38.24 -16.47
C VAL A 81 -1.55 38.07 -15.12
N ASP A 82 -1.40 36.89 -14.54
CA ASP A 82 -1.88 36.60 -13.20
C ASP A 82 -0.83 37.04 -12.17
N GLU A 83 -1.04 38.22 -11.59
CA GLU A 83 -0.20 38.82 -10.55
C GLU A 83 -0.07 37.97 -9.27
N ARG A 84 -0.91 36.95 -9.07
CA ARG A 84 -0.82 36.02 -7.93
C ARG A 84 0.31 35.02 -8.09
N GLN A 85 0.70 34.74 -9.33
CA GLN A 85 1.75 33.77 -9.59
C GLN A 85 3.11 34.33 -9.19
N ASN A 86 3.99 33.44 -8.73
CA ASN A 86 5.24 33.83 -8.10
C ASN A 86 6.14 34.67 -9.02
N ALA A 87 6.15 34.40 -10.32
CA ALA A 87 6.97 35.15 -11.27
C ALA A 87 6.44 36.58 -11.52
N PRO A 88 5.19 36.81 -11.96
CA PRO A 88 4.60 38.14 -12.10
C PRO A 88 4.69 39.00 -10.85
N ARG A 89 4.36 38.42 -9.69
CA ARG A 89 4.42 39.13 -8.41
C ARG A 89 5.80 39.72 -8.11
N ARG A 90 6.86 38.95 -8.37
CA ARG A 90 8.25 39.39 -8.14
C ARG A 90 8.72 40.38 -9.19
N MET A 91 8.30 40.23 -10.46
CA MET A 91 8.59 41.21 -11.51
C MET A 91 7.96 42.57 -11.20
N LEU A 92 6.69 42.60 -10.81
CA LEU A 92 5.98 43.83 -10.45
C LEU A 92 6.57 44.52 -9.23
N ALA A 93 7.02 43.75 -8.23
CA ALA A 93 7.72 44.28 -7.06
C ALA A 93 9.02 45.00 -7.44
N VAL A 94 9.81 44.44 -8.37
CA VAL A 94 11.05 45.08 -8.87
C VAL A 94 10.75 46.34 -9.67
N LEU A 95 9.66 46.34 -10.43
CA LEU A 95 9.20 47.50 -11.19
C LEU A 95 8.55 48.58 -10.31
N GLY A 96 8.41 48.34 -9.00
CA GLY A 96 7.82 49.30 -8.06
C GLY A 96 6.29 49.43 -8.18
N ILE A 97 5.64 48.49 -8.87
CA ILE A 97 4.21 48.55 -9.17
C ILE A 97 3.45 47.84 -8.07
N LYS A 98 2.72 48.63 -7.29
CA LYS A 98 1.79 48.13 -6.28
C LYS A 98 0.47 47.83 -6.97
N VAL A 99 0.15 46.55 -7.13
CA VAL A 99 -1.19 46.18 -7.59
C VAL A 99 -2.12 46.34 -6.40
N GLU A 100 -2.99 47.35 -6.45
CA GLU A 100 -4.04 47.52 -5.44
C GLU A 100 -5.05 46.39 -5.59
N ARG A 101 -5.08 45.53 -4.58
CA ARG A 101 -5.86 44.30 -4.57
C ARG A 101 -7.34 44.65 -4.48
N ALA A 102 -8.09 44.48 -5.58
CA ALA A 102 -9.52 44.19 -5.47
C ALA A 102 -9.67 42.90 -4.64
N VAL A 103 -10.50 42.97 -3.60
CA VAL A 103 -10.53 42.09 -2.42
C VAL A 103 -11.05 40.67 -2.73
N ILE A 104 -10.34 39.89 -3.55
CA ILE A 104 -10.69 38.48 -3.80
C ILE A 104 -9.43 37.61 -3.93
N ALA A 105 -8.48 37.70 -3.00
CA ALA A 105 -7.26 36.88 -3.04
C ALA A 105 -6.65 36.52 -1.69
N ASP A 106 -7.44 36.57 -0.61
CA ASP A 106 -7.03 36.02 0.69
C ASP A 106 -7.92 34.84 1.14
N GLN A 107 -9.05 34.63 0.49
CA GLN A 107 -10.01 33.57 0.83
C GLN A 107 -9.51 32.15 0.50
N TYR A 108 -8.41 32.00 -0.26
CA TYR A 108 -7.91 30.69 -0.71
C TYR A 108 -6.42 30.45 -0.43
N ALA A 109 -5.71 31.35 0.25
CA ALA A 109 -4.29 31.18 0.57
C ALA A 109 -4.01 30.44 1.89
N HIS A 110 -5.05 29.98 2.61
CA HIS A 110 -4.90 29.20 3.85
C HIS A 110 -5.60 27.85 3.79
N ALA A 111 -5.27 27.05 2.77
CA ALA A 111 -5.36 25.59 2.91
C ALA A 111 -4.21 25.12 3.83
N GLY A 112 -4.26 25.46 5.13
CA GLY A 112 -3.28 24.97 6.11
C GLY A 112 -3.01 25.81 7.36
N ALA A 113 -3.61 26.98 7.54
CA ALA A 113 -3.43 27.77 8.76
C ALA A 113 -4.71 27.75 9.61
N HIS A 114 -4.62 27.20 10.82
CA HIS A 114 -5.66 27.34 11.84
C HIS A 114 -5.76 28.83 12.20
N ALA A 115 -6.84 29.49 11.78
CA ALA A 115 -7.13 30.86 12.16
C ALA A 115 -7.37 30.94 13.68
N ARG A 116 -6.31 31.33 14.40
CA ARG A 116 -6.42 32.06 15.66
C ARG A 116 -6.63 33.51 15.24
N ASP A 117 -7.89 33.96 15.15
CA ASP A 117 -8.31 35.36 15.33
C ASP A 117 -9.77 35.55 14.86
N GLY A 118 -10.69 35.40 15.82
CA GLY A 118 -11.86 36.27 16.01
C GLY A 118 -13.00 36.31 14.99
N VAL A 119 -12.88 35.75 13.78
CA VAL A 119 -14.01 35.78 12.83
C VAL A 119 -15.03 34.71 13.22
N LEU A 120 -16.23 35.14 13.61
CA LEU A 120 -17.36 34.26 13.88
C LEU A 120 -17.78 33.57 12.57
N VAL A 121 -17.16 32.43 12.29
CA VAL A 121 -17.59 31.51 11.24
C VAL A 121 -19.08 31.21 11.47
N SER A 122 -19.91 31.38 10.43
CA SER A 122 -21.36 31.18 10.55
C SER A 122 -21.67 29.78 11.06
N GLU A 123 -22.80 29.59 11.74
CA GLU A 123 -23.16 28.28 12.29
C GLU A 123 -23.25 27.20 11.20
N MET A 124 -23.69 27.56 9.99
CA MET A 124 -23.67 26.69 8.82
C MET A 124 -22.25 26.25 8.43
N GLU A 125 -21.28 27.18 8.41
CA GLU A 125 -19.90 26.87 8.05
C GLU A 125 -19.23 26.00 9.13
N ARG A 126 -19.53 26.23 10.42
CA ARG A 126 -19.07 25.36 11.52
C ARG A 126 -19.59 23.93 11.34
N GLN A 127 -20.89 23.77 11.09
CA GLN A 127 -21.48 22.47 10.83
C GLN A 127 -20.91 21.80 9.56
N ALA A 128 -20.60 22.58 8.52
CA ALA A 128 -19.99 22.05 7.30
C ALA A 128 -18.56 21.54 7.55
N LEU A 129 -17.76 22.27 8.33
CA LEU A 129 -16.43 21.85 8.73
C LEU A 129 -16.46 20.60 9.63
N GLU A 130 -17.36 20.55 10.63
CA GLU A 130 -17.54 19.36 11.47
C GLU A 130 -17.93 18.14 10.65
N ARG A 131 -18.83 18.29 9.67
CA ARG A 131 -19.19 17.20 8.73
C ARG A 131 -18.00 16.74 7.90
N LEU A 132 -17.19 17.66 7.40
CA LEU A 132 -15.98 17.32 6.63
C LEU A 132 -14.94 16.61 7.50
N GLU A 133 -14.69 17.09 8.72
CA GLU A 133 -13.80 16.44 9.68
C GLU A 133 -14.30 15.04 10.05
N ALA A 134 -15.61 14.88 10.28
CA ALA A 134 -16.23 13.58 10.54
C ALA A 134 -16.05 12.64 9.34
N GLN A 135 -16.26 13.13 8.10
CA GLN A 135 -16.02 12.36 6.88
C GLN A 135 -14.54 11.95 6.74
N GLN A 136 -13.60 12.87 7.00
CA GLN A 136 -12.17 12.58 6.96
C GLN A 136 -11.76 11.55 8.02
N LYS A 137 -12.27 11.69 9.25
CA LYS A 137 -12.05 10.73 10.34
C LYS A 137 -12.60 9.35 9.98
N ALA A 138 -13.81 9.28 9.41
CA ALA A 138 -14.40 8.03 8.94
C ALA A 138 -13.57 7.39 7.81
N ARG A 139 -13.08 8.17 6.85
CA ARG A 139 -12.20 7.68 5.77
C ARG A 139 -10.89 7.12 6.32
N ARG A 140 -10.24 7.83 7.25
CA ARG A 140 -9.01 7.36 7.92
C ARG A 140 -9.25 6.08 8.73
N ALA A 141 -10.35 6.01 9.48
CA ALA A 141 -10.73 4.80 10.22
C ALA A 141 -10.97 3.60 9.29
N ALA A 142 -11.65 3.82 8.15
CA ALA A 142 -11.87 2.77 7.16
C ALA A 142 -10.57 2.28 6.50
N GLN A 143 -9.63 3.20 6.20
CA GLN A 143 -8.30 2.83 5.71
C GLN A 143 -7.52 2.03 6.75
N ALA A 144 -7.48 2.48 8.00
CA ALA A 144 -6.84 1.77 9.10
C ALA A 144 -7.44 0.37 9.31
N ALA A 145 -8.76 0.22 9.21
CA ALA A 145 -9.43 -1.08 9.30
C ALA A 145 -9.03 -2.02 8.14
N ARG A 146 -8.93 -1.51 6.90
CA ARG A 146 -8.46 -2.29 5.74
C ARG A 146 -7.02 -2.73 5.90
N GLU A 147 -6.15 -1.84 6.37
CA GLU A 147 -4.75 -2.14 6.62
C GLU A 147 -4.58 -3.17 7.76
N ALA A 148 -5.33 -3.01 8.86
CA ALA A 148 -5.37 -3.98 9.93
C ALA A 148 -5.82 -5.36 9.43
N ALA A 149 -6.87 -5.44 8.60
CA ALA A 149 -7.32 -6.69 7.98
C ALA A 149 -6.26 -7.30 7.06
N ARG A 150 -5.54 -6.48 6.27
CA ARG A 150 -4.42 -6.93 5.44
C ARG A 150 -3.29 -7.51 6.30
N MET A 151 -2.92 -6.82 7.38
CA MET A 151 -1.89 -7.27 8.31
C MET A 151 -2.29 -8.56 9.03
N ALA A 152 -3.55 -8.69 9.45
CA ALA A 152 -4.07 -9.92 10.05
C ALA A 152 -4.01 -11.11 9.07
N ARG A 153 -4.38 -10.90 7.80
CA ARG A 153 -4.24 -11.92 6.74
C ARG A 153 -2.79 -12.31 6.51
N ALA A 154 -1.88 -11.34 6.45
CA ALA A 154 -0.45 -11.60 6.28
C ALA A 154 0.15 -12.34 7.49
N ALA A 155 -0.26 -12.01 8.71
CA ALA A 155 0.14 -12.71 9.93
C ALA A 155 -0.39 -14.16 9.94
N ALA A 156 -1.65 -14.37 9.57
CA ALA A 156 -2.23 -15.71 9.43
C ALA A 156 -1.48 -16.56 8.38
N ALA A 157 -1.11 -15.96 7.25
CA ALA A 157 -0.29 -16.63 6.22
C ALA A 157 1.11 -17.02 6.73
N LYS A 158 1.73 -16.22 7.60
CA LYS A 158 3.02 -16.56 8.23
C LYS A 158 2.89 -17.65 9.31
N ASN A 159 1.77 -17.72 10.03
CA ASN A 159 1.52 -18.79 11.01
C ASN A 159 1.33 -20.17 10.32
N TRP A 160 0.81 -20.19 9.08
CA TRP A 160 0.69 -21.41 8.29
C TRP A 160 2.03 -22.12 8.04
N THR A 161 3.11 -21.38 7.76
CA THR A 161 4.42 -21.97 7.46
C THR A 161 5.13 -22.51 8.70
N SER A 162 4.77 -22.02 9.89
CA SER A 162 5.39 -22.40 11.16
C SER A 162 4.61 -23.49 11.91
N ASN A 163 3.33 -23.70 11.63
CA ASN A 163 2.53 -24.75 12.24
C ASN A 163 1.83 -25.67 11.20
N PRO A 164 2.53 -26.67 10.64
CA PRO A 164 1.96 -27.61 9.67
C PRO A 164 0.92 -28.56 10.29
N SER A 165 0.59 -28.49 11.58
CA SER A 165 -0.59 -29.20 12.11
C SER A 165 -1.89 -28.42 11.88
N ALA A 166 -1.81 -27.14 11.52
CA ALA A 166 -2.94 -26.32 11.11
C ALA A 166 -3.19 -26.43 9.59
N SER A 167 -2.46 -27.30 8.88
CA SER A 167 -2.66 -27.47 7.46
C SER A 167 -4.04 -28.08 7.19
N SER A 168 -4.81 -27.43 6.30
CA SER A 168 -6.12 -27.89 5.83
C SER A 168 -6.13 -29.41 5.64
N PRO A 169 -7.21 -30.15 5.96
CA PRO A 169 -7.28 -31.61 5.84
C PRO A 169 -6.85 -32.15 4.45
N ALA A 170 -6.95 -31.32 3.41
CA ALA A 170 -6.52 -31.61 2.06
C ALA A 170 -4.98 -31.66 1.86
N HIS A 171 -4.20 -30.92 2.65
CA HIS A 171 -2.74 -30.89 2.52
C HIS A 171 -2.11 -32.02 3.33
N ARG A 172 -1.84 -33.14 2.66
CA ARG A 172 -1.12 -34.29 3.23
C ARG A 172 0.36 -34.19 2.86
N MET A 173 1.23 -34.43 3.83
CA MET A 173 2.70 -34.42 3.67
C MET A 173 3.27 -35.84 3.79
N TYR A 174 4.49 -36.07 3.32
CA TYR A 174 5.17 -37.35 3.56
C TYR A 174 5.45 -37.56 5.05
N CYS A 175 5.20 -38.78 5.55
CA CYS A 175 5.26 -39.11 6.97
C CYS A 175 6.65 -38.90 7.60
N GLY A 176 7.73 -39.21 6.87
CA GLY A 176 9.11 -38.99 7.32
C GLY A 176 9.56 -39.82 8.55
N ALA A 177 8.72 -40.67 9.12
CA ALA A 177 9.11 -41.58 10.21
C ALA A 177 10.13 -42.61 9.71
N LEU A 178 11.09 -42.99 10.55
CA LEU A 178 12.06 -44.02 10.19
C LEU A 178 11.38 -45.39 10.16
N THR A 179 11.48 -46.06 9.01
CA THR A 179 11.03 -47.44 8.85
C THR A 179 12.01 -48.42 9.51
N ARG A 180 11.65 -49.70 9.61
CA ARG A 180 12.55 -50.76 10.09
C ARG A 180 13.89 -50.82 9.33
N LYS A 181 13.90 -50.43 8.04
CA LYS A 181 15.11 -50.32 7.20
C LYS A 181 15.89 -49.01 7.40
N LYS A 182 15.56 -48.21 8.42
CA LYS A 182 16.14 -46.89 8.71
C LYS A 182 15.99 -45.85 7.60
N GLN A 183 15.07 -46.07 6.65
CA GLN A 183 14.75 -45.12 5.60
C GLN A 183 13.49 -44.32 5.96
N PRO A 184 13.36 -43.05 5.54
CA PRO A 184 12.19 -42.23 5.84
C PRO A 184 10.95 -42.79 5.13
N CYS A 185 9.83 -42.81 5.85
CA CYS A 185 8.55 -43.27 5.33
C CYS A 185 8.03 -42.32 4.25
N ARG A 186 7.84 -42.88 3.04
CA ARG A 186 7.30 -42.18 1.86
C ARG A 186 5.77 -42.19 1.79
N MET A 187 5.07 -42.73 2.79
CA MET A 187 3.61 -42.71 2.82
C MET A 187 3.10 -41.32 3.21
N LEU A 188 1.99 -40.89 2.60
CA LEU A 188 1.31 -39.65 2.98
C LEU A 188 0.75 -39.73 4.40
N SER A 189 0.72 -38.58 5.06
CA SER A 189 0.12 -38.42 6.38
C SER A 189 -1.40 -38.55 6.32
N GLU A 190 -2.01 -38.86 7.47
CA GLU A 190 -3.46 -38.74 7.59
C GLU A 190 -3.89 -37.27 7.45
N PRO A 191 -5.10 -36.98 6.93
CA PRO A 191 -5.63 -35.63 6.84
C PRO A 191 -5.51 -34.86 8.17
N GLY A 192 -4.91 -33.67 8.14
CA GLY A 192 -4.69 -32.84 9.35
C GLY A 192 -3.68 -33.41 10.36
N ARG A 193 -2.91 -34.44 9.98
CA ARG A 193 -1.86 -35.05 10.82
C ARG A 193 -0.51 -35.01 10.10
N ARG A 194 0.58 -35.21 10.85
CA ARG A 194 1.96 -35.23 10.33
C ARG A 194 2.50 -36.63 9.99
N ARG A 195 1.83 -37.69 10.43
CA ARG A 195 2.28 -39.09 10.24
C ARG A 195 1.21 -39.93 9.55
N CYS A 196 1.62 -41.01 8.89
CA CYS A 196 0.72 -41.93 8.19
C CYS A 196 0.07 -42.94 9.14
N LYS A 197 -0.92 -43.70 8.67
CA LYS A 197 -1.59 -44.77 9.45
C LYS A 197 -0.64 -45.72 10.19
N PHE A 198 0.51 -46.08 9.60
CA PHE A 198 1.43 -47.05 10.18
C PHE A 198 2.37 -46.47 11.25
N HIS A 199 2.61 -45.16 11.22
CA HIS A 199 3.54 -44.49 12.13
C HIS A 199 2.81 -43.56 13.11
N GLY A 200 1.58 -43.92 13.51
CA GLY A 200 0.82 -43.18 14.53
C GLY A 200 -0.08 -42.06 14.00
N GLY A 201 -0.29 -41.94 12.68
CA GLY A 201 -1.24 -40.98 12.12
C GLY A 201 -2.69 -41.23 12.57
N ARG A 202 -3.02 -42.49 12.87
CA ARG A 202 -4.33 -42.91 13.39
C ARG A 202 -4.33 -43.19 14.90
N SER A 203 -3.19 -43.08 15.58
CA SER A 203 -3.14 -43.29 17.02
C SER A 203 -3.71 -42.08 17.74
N THR A 204 -4.71 -42.30 18.59
CA THR A 204 -5.40 -41.25 19.35
C THR A 204 -4.73 -40.96 20.70
N GLY A 205 -3.69 -41.70 21.06
CA GLY A 205 -3.04 -41.64 22.36
C GLY A 205 -3.89 -42.25 23.48
N PRO A 206 -3.35 -42.36 24.71
CA PRO A 206 -4.13 -42.77 25.86
C PRO A 206 -5.21 -41.73 26.17
N ARG A 207 -6.47 -42.17 26.21
CA ARG A 207 -7.62 -41.30 26.54
C ARG A 207 -7.94 -41.26 28.03
N THR A 208 -7.51 -42.27 28.78
CA THR A 208 -7.80 -42.40 30.21
C THR A 208 -6.67 -41.80 31.06
N PRO A 209 -6.97 -41.27 32.26
CA PRO A 209 -5.95 -40.80 33.20
C PRO A 209 -4.97 -41.92 33.59
N GLU A 210 -5.44 -43.16 33.80
CA GLU A 210 -4.59 -44.31 34.13
C GLU A 210 -3.64 -44.65 32.99
N GLY A 211 -4.13 -44.59 31.74
CA GLY A 211 -3.31 -44.83 30.56
C GLY A 211 -2.23 -43.77 30.38
N ARG A 212 -2.53 -42.50 30.71
CA ARG A 212 -1.54 -41.42 30.73
C ARG A 212 -0.50 -41.62 31.84
N ALA A 213 -0.93 -42.01 33.04
CA ALA A 213 -0.04 -42.28 34.17
C ALA A 213 0.95 -43.40 33.85
N ARG A 214 0.47 -44.51 33.27
CA ARG A 214 1.33 -45.64 32.86
C ARG A 214 2.41 -45.22 31.86
N ILE A 215 2.06 -44.40 30.87
CA ILE A 215 3.04 -43.89 29.90
C ILE A 215 4.03 -42.94 30.57
N ALA A 216 3.56 -42.07 31.47
CA ALA A 216 4.42 -41.16 32.22
C ALA A 216 5.45 -41.93 33.05
N GLU A 217 5.00 -42.94 33.80
CA GLU A 217 5.87 -43.82 34.60
C GLU A 217 6.90 -44.54 33.72
N ALA A 218 6.48 -45.10 32.59
CA ALA A 218 7.40 -45.74 31.65
C ALA A 218 8.47 -44.76 31.11
N GLN A 219 8.09 -43.51 30.83
CA GLN A 219 9.06 -42.47 30.45
C GLN A 219 10.01 -42.14 31.60
N PHE A 220 9.51 -41.98 32.83
CA PHE A 220 10.35 -41.73 34.00
C PHE A 220 11.39 -42.84 34.19
N ARG A 221 10.97 -44.11 34.12
CA ARG A 221 11.86 -45.27 34.20
C ARG A 221 12.92 -45.25 33.10
N ARG A 222 12.52 -45.01 31.85
CA ARG A 222 13.44 -44.92 30.71
C ARG A 222 14.50 -43.82 30.90
N TRP A 223 14.09 -42.65 31.36
CA TRP A 223 15.00 -41.51 31.60
C TRP A 223 15.91 -41.73 32.81
N SER A 224 15.41 -42.38 33.85
CA SER A 224 16.23 -42.81 34.99
C SER A 224 17.34 -43.74 34.52
N ASN A 225 16.98 -44.82 33.80
CA ASN A 225 17.93 -45.78 33.27
C ASN A 225 18.97 -45.14 32.32
N TRP A 226 18.54 -44.21 31.45
CA TRP A 226 19.45 -43.48 30.58
C TRP A 226 20.45 -42.63 31.38
N ARG A 227 19.99 -41.93 32.43
CA ARG A 227 20.86 -41.15 33.32
C ARG A 227 21.86 -42.03 34.05
N THR A 228 21.42 -43.15 34.63
CA THR A 228 22.30 -44.11 35.30
C THR A 228 23.35 -44.63 34.33
N ARG A 229 22.95 -45.11 33.14
CA ARG A 229 23.90 -45.59 32.11
C ARG A 229 24.93 -44.53 31.75
N ARG A 230 24.52 -43.27 31.64
CA ARG A 230 25.43 -42.16 31.32
C ARG A 230 26.38 -41.83 32.48
N GLN A 231 25.89 -41.86 33.72
CA GLN A 231 26.71 -41.68 34.91
C GLN A 231 27.72 -42.82 35.05
N THR A 232 27.28 -44.07 34.93
CA THR A 232 28.17 -45.25 34.92
C THR A 232 29.22 -45.15 33.82
N ALA A 233 28.84 -44.77 32.59
CA ALA A 233 29.81 -44.57 31.51
C ALA A 233 30.80 -43.42 31.79
N SER A 234 30.35 -42.37 32.49
CA SER A 234 31.22 -41.25 32.90
C SER A 234 32.17 -41.65 34.04
N ASN A 235 31.69 -42.43 35.02
CA ASN A 235 32.48 -42.94 36.13
C ASN A 235 33.54 -43.95 35.64
N ILE A 236 33.16 -44.86 34.74
CA ILE A 236 34.10 -45.79 34.08
C ILE A 236 35.16 -45.01 33.28
N ALA A 237 34.79 -43.92 32.61
CA ALA A 237 35.72 -43.07 31.88
C ALA A 237 36.67 -42.28 32.81
N SER A 238 36.28 -42.00 34.07
CA SER A 238 37.15 -41.33 35.06
C SER A 238 38.06 -42.28 35.84
N GLU A 239 37.72 -43.57 35.92
CA GLU A 239 38.46 -44.59 36.69
C GLU A 239 39.39 -45.45 35.81
N GLY A 240 39.26 -45.41 34.48
CA GLY A 240 40.00 -46.27 33.55
C GLY A 240 41.29 -45.65 32.99
N ASP A 241 42.41 -46.20 33.45
CA ASP A 241 43.77 -46.17 32.92
C ASP A 241 43.87 -46.81 31.52
N GLY A 242 43.30 -46.19 30.49
CA GLY A 242 43.71 -46.36 29.09
C GLY A 242 43.70 -47.78 28.47
N SER A 243 43.21 -48.82 29.14
CA SER A 243 43.29 -50.21 28.68
C SER A 243 41.98 -50.96 28.83
N ALA A 244 40.89 -50.41 28.28
CA ALA A 244 39.64 -51.15 28.10
C ALA A 244 38.80 -50.57 26.95
N CYS A 245 39.39 -50.42 25.77
CA CYS A 245 38.55 -50.35 24.57
C CYS A 245 38.04 -51.76 24.27
N ASN A 246 36.71 -51.92 24.33
CA ASN A 246 35.89 -52.95 23.68
C ASN A 246 35.17 -53.95 24.60
N VAL A 247 34.06 -53.53 25.22
CA VAL A 247 32.88 -54.40 25.41
C VAL A 247 31.60 -53.58 25.21
N MET A 248 31.25 -53.28 23.96
CA MET A 248 29.85 -53.05 23.57
C MET A 248 29.28 -54.39 23.07
N SER A 249 29.02 -55.32 23.99
CA SER A 249 28.32 -56.57 23.67
C SER A 249 26.83 -56.30 23.51
N LYS A 250 26.31 -56.66 22.33
CA LYS A 250 24.95 -56.39 21.86
C LYS A 250 23.92 -57.37 22.44
N HIS A 251 23.85 -57.63 23.74
CA HIS A 251 22.76 -58.47 24.28
C HIS A 251 22.36 -58.05 25.69
N ASP A 252 21.55 -56.99 25.81
CA ASP A 252 20.73 -56.79 27.01
C ASP A 252 19.43 -57.58 26.82
N VAL A 253 19.40 -58.77 27.40
CA VAL A 253 18.21 -59.61 27.60
C VAL A 253 17.22 -58.83 28.47
N TRP A 254 16.00 -58.63 27.97
CA TRP A 254 14.89 -58.17 28.80
C TRP A 254 14.53 -59.29 29.80
N PRO A 255 14.39 -59.02 31.12
CA PRO A 255 13.95 -60.05 32.05
C PRO A 255 12.50 -60.46 31.73
N GLU A 256 12.31 -61.69 31.29
CA GLU A 256 11.03 -62.39 31.08
C GLU A 256 10.36 -62.77 32.41
N SER A 257 10.14 -61.80 33.30
CA SER A 257 9.38 -62.05 34.52
C SER A 257 8.47 -60.87 34.82
N GLU A 258 7.31 -60.89 34.16
CA GLU A 258 5.99 -60.34 34.57
C GLU A 258 5.19 -59.90 33.33
N VAL A 259 4.75 -60.90 32.59
CA VAL A 259 3.53 -60.80 31.78
C VAL A 259 2.57 -61.85 32.34
N ARG A 260 1.71 -61.41 33.26
CA ARG A 260 0.42 -62.02 33.55
C ARG A 260 -0.65 -60.97 33.29
#